data_AF-A0A920JPI1-F1
#
_entry.id   AF-A0A920JPI1-F1
#
_cell.length_a   1.000
_cell.length_b   1.000
_cell.length_c   1.000
_cell.angle_alpha   90.00
_cell.angle_beta   90.00
_cell.angle_gamma   90.00
#
_symmetry.space_group_name_H-M   'P 1'
#
loop_
_entity.id
_entity.type
_entity.pdbx_description
1 polymer ?
#
loop_
_entity_poly.entity_id
_entity_poly.type
_entity_poly.pdbx_seq_one_letter_code
_entity_poly.pdbx_strand_id
1 'polypeptide(L)' 'MDQDGNVISIEEKPDMPKSNDAVVGAYMFDESVFEKILLQPSKRGEYEITDLCNLYVKKKTVKIFQLMVGGLMQELLKE' A
#
# COMPACT_ATOMS: atom_id res chain seq x y z
N MET A 1 2.80 0.78 9.90
CA MET A 1 2.82 -0.70 10.00
C MET A 1 2.75 -1.09 11.48
N ASP A 2 2.43 -2.34 11.79
CA ASP A 2 2.59 -2.87 13.16
C ASP A 2 4.04 -3.30 13.42
N GLN A 3 4.30 -3.87 14.60
CA GLN A 3 5.64 -4.32 15.00
C GLN A 3 6.15 -5.51 14.19
N ASP A 4 5.25 -6.27 13.55
CA ASP A 4 5.55 -7.44 12.73
C ASP A 4 5.70 -7.09 11.24
N GLY A 5 5.65 -5.80 10.89
CA GLY A 5 5.76 -5.31 9.51
C GLY A 5 4.47 -5.38 8.71
N ASN A 6 3.32 -5.68 9.32
CA ASN A 6 2.05 -5.66 8.59
C ASN A 6 1.55 -4.23 8.40
N VAL A 7 0.94 -3.95 7.24
CA VAL A 7 0.27 -2.67 7.00
C VAL A 7 -0.97 -2.57 7.86
N ILE A 8 -1.09 -1.48 8.63
CA ILE A 8 -2.29 -1.16 9.42
C ILE A 8 -3.26 -0.31 8.61
N SER A 9 -2.74 0.72 7.92
CA SER A 9 -3.50 1.65 7.09
C SER A 9 -2.54 2.40 6.15
N ILE A 10 -3.08 2.90 5.03
CA ILE A 10 -2.39 3.80 4.10
C ILE A 10 -3.16 5.12 4.08
N GLU A 11 -2.47 6.26 4.11
CA GLU A 11 -3.10 7.58 4.06
C GLU A 11 -2.63 8.33 2.81
N GLU A 12 -3.57 8.87 2.04
CA GLU A 12 -3.26 9.65 0.84
C GLU A 12 -2.91 11.07 1.26
N LYS A 13 -1.63 11.44 1.08
CA LYS A 13 -1.12 12.80 1.34
C LYS A 13 -1.56 13.38 2.72
N PRO A 14 -1.28 12.70 3.84
CA PRO A 14 -1.65 13.22 5.16
C PRO A 14 -0.82 14.47 5.51
N ASP A 15 -1.45 15.48 6.13
CA ASP A 15 -0.75 16.67 6.64
C ASP A 15 0.30 16.32 7.70
N MET A 16 0.02 15.28 8.48
CA MET A 16 0.93 14.74 9.51
C MET A 16 1.08 13.22 9.33
N PRO A 17 2.08 12.77 8.56
CA PRO A 17 2.29 11.35 8.29
C PRO A 17 2.52 10.53 9.56
N LYS A 18 1.94 9.33 9.62
CA LYS A 18 2.13 8.37 10.72
C LYS A 18 3.48 7.64 10.70
N SER A 19 4.19 7.68 9.59
CA SER A 19 5.49 7.03 9.38
C SER A 19 6.28 7.72 8.25
N ASN A 20 7.57 7.38 8.13
CA ASN A 20 8.43 7.84 7.03
C ASN A 20 8.34 6.95 5.77
N ASP A 21 7.59 5.85 5.82
CA ASP A 21 7.39 4.98 4.67
C ASP A 21 6.38 5.58 3.69
N ALA A 22 6.69 5.48 2.40
CA ALA A 22 5.82 5.89 1.31
C ALA A 22 5.48 4.70 0.42
N VAL A 23 4.23 4.65 -0.03
CA VAL A 23 3.80 3.67 -1.04
C VAL A 23 4.30 4.15 -2.40
N VAL A 24 5.05 3.30 -3.08
CA VAL A 24 5.50 3.56 -4.46
C VAL A 24 4.38 3.23 -5.45
N GLY A 25 4.42 3.83 -6.64
CA GLY A 25 3.46 3.61 -7.72
C GLY A 25 3.52 2.24 -8.40
N ALA A 26 3.74 1.16 -7.64
CA ALA A 26 3.84 -0.21 -8.13
C ALA A 26 2.85 -1.09 -7.36
N TYR A 27 1.87 -1.64 -8.08
CA TYR A 27 0.78 -2.41 -7.49
C TYR A 27 0.52 -3.66 -8.32
N MET A 28 0.20 -4.76 -7.64
CA MET A 28 -0.22 -6.00 -8.25
C MET A 28 -1.54 -6.41 -7.60
N PHE A 29 -2.52 -6.73 -8.44
CA PHE A 29 -3.83 -7.17 -7.98
C PHE A 29 -4.23 -8.45 -8.72
N ASP A 30 -4.98 -9.30 -8.05
CA ASP A 30 -5.72 -10.38 -8.69
C ASP A 30 -7.02 -9.83 -9.34
N GLU A 31 -7.76 -10.70 -10.02
CA GLU A 31 -9.01 -10.35 -10.70
C GLU A 31 -10.08 -9.78 -9.76
N SER A 32 -9.99 -10.09 -8.46
CA SER A 32 -10.95 -9.68 -7.45
C SER A 32 -10.98 -8.16 -7.23
N VAL A 33 -10.03 -7.43 -7.83
CA VAL A 33 -9.95 -5.97 -7.85
C VAL A 33 -11.15 -5.31 -8.52
N PHE A 34 -11.69 -5.90 -9.58
CA PHE A 34 -12.79 -5.32 -10.33
C PHE A 34 -14.10 -5.30 -9.54
N GLU A 35 -14.25 -6.21 -8.57
CA GLU A 35 -15.39 -6.21 -7.64
C GLU A 35 -15.22 -5.18 -6.53
N LYS A 36 -13.98 -4.77 -6.23
CA LYS A 36 -13.62 -3.91 -5.08
C LYS A 36 -13.44 -2.44 -5.47
N ILE A 37 -13.25 -2.14 -6.76
CA ILE A 37 -12.97 -0.79 -7.29
C ILE A 37 -14.20 0.14 -7.33
N LEU A 38 -15.30 -0.20 -6.64
CA LEU A 38 -16.47 0.66 -6.45
C LEU A 38 -16.14 1.81 -5.47
N LEU A 39 -15.24 2.69 -5.90
CA LEU A 39 -14.77 3.83 -5.12
C LEU A 39 -15.74 5.00 -5.29
N GLN A 40 -15.82 5.84 -4.25
CA GLN A 40 -16.42 7.16 -4.33
C GLN A 40 -15.29 8.18 -4.51
N PRO A 41 -15.53 9.33 -5.18
CA PRO A 41 -14.54 10.39 -5.23
C PRO A 41 -14.14 10.85 -3.82
N SER A 42 -12.84 11.07 -3.62
CA SER A 42 -12.31 11.60 -2.37
C SER A 42 -12.74 13.06 -2.16
N LYS A 43 -12.35 13.66 -1.02
CA LYS A 43 -12.51 15.10 -0.79
C LYS A 43 -11.84 15.97 -1.86
N ARG A 44 -10.89 15.41 -2.62
CA ARG A 44 -10.18 16.04 -3.73
C ARG A 44 -10.88 15.85 -5.08
N GLY A 45 -11.96 15.07 -5.13
CA GLY A 45 -12.67 14.71 -6.36
C GLY A 45 -11.99 13.62 -7.19
N GLU A 46 -11.00 12.93 -6.63
CA GLU A 46 -10.21 11.88 -7.29
C GLU A 46 -10.66 10.49 -6.82
N TYR A 47 -10.56 9.47 -7.68
CA TYR A 47 -10.67 8.07 -7.27
C TYR A 47 -9.30 7.58 -6.81
N GLU A 48 -9.08 7.52 -5.51
CA GLU A 48 -7.76 7.30 -4.93
C GLU A 48 -7.41 5.81 -4.89
N ILE A 49 -6.27 5.42 -5.44
CA ILE A 49 -5.77 4.04 -5.33
C ILE A 49 -5.55 3.63 -3.87
N THR A 50 -5.24 4.61 -3.01
CA THR A 50 -5.10 4.45 -1.56
C THR A 50 -6.35 3.89 -0.90
N ASP A 51 -7.55 4.26 -1.36
CA ASP A 51 -8.81 3.73 -0.83
C ASP A 51 -8.95 2.24 -1.18
N LEU A 52 -8.65 1.87 -2.43
CA LEU A 52 -8.66 0.47 -2.86
C LEU A 52 -7.64 -0.36 -2.09
N CYS A 53 -6.40 0.12 -1.93
CA CYS A 53 -5.38 -0.58 -1.15
C CYS A 53 -5.82 -0.81 0.30
N ASN A 54 -6.49 0.16 0.92
CA ASN A 54 -7.02 0.01 2.28
C ASN A 54 -8.12 -1.08 2.39
N LEU A 55 -8.87 -1.36 1.32
CA LEU A 55 -9.80 -2.50 1.30
C LEU A 55 -9.07 -3.83 1.45
N TYR A 56 -7.92 -3.99 0.80
CA TYR A 56 -7.07 -5.19 0.91
C TYR A 56 -6.38 -5.26 2.27
N VAL A 57 -5.90 -4.14 2.80
CA VAL A 57 -5.33 -4.05 4.16
C VAL A 57 -6.35 -4.52 5.20
N LYS A 58 -7.59 -4.00 5.14
CA LYS A 58 -8.67 -4.38 6.06
C LYS A 58 -9.03 -5.86 5.98
N LYS A 59 -8.95 -6.46 4.78
CA LYS A 59 -9.19 -7.89 4.56
C LYS A 59 -7.99 -8.77 4.93
N LYS A 60 -6.85 -8.19 5.31
CA LYS A 60 -5.58 -8.90 5.56
C LYS A 60 -5.12 -9.74 4.36
N THR A 61 -5.43 -9.28 3.15
CA THR A 61 -5.08 -9.96 1.89
C THR A 61 -3.94 -9.24 1.14
N VAL A 62 -3.31 -8.25 1.76
CA VAL A 62 -2.21 -7.50 1.17
C VAL A 62 -0.87 -8.16 1.50
N LYS A 63 0.02 -8.25 0.50
CA LYS A 63 1.45 -8.48 0.70
C LYS A 63 2.19 -7.23 0.29
N ILE A 64 3.21 -6.85 1.08
CA ILE A 64 4.07 -5.71 0.78
C ILE A 64 5.48 -6.17 0.44
N PHE A 65 6.12 -5.41 -0.43
CA PHE A 65 7.54 -5.55 -0.73
C PHE A 65 8.21 -4.23 -0.36
N GLN A 66 9.06 -4.26 0.66
CA GLN A 66 9.76 -3.06 1.09
C GLN A 66 10.95 -2.79 0.18
N LEU A 67 10.99 -1.58 -0.38
CA LEU A 67 12.11 -1.11 -1.17
C LEU A 67 12.94 -0.16 -0.31
N MET A 68 14.21 -0.51 -0.08
CA MET A 68 15.15 0.38 0.62
C MET A 68 15.88 1.28 -0.38
N VAL A 69 15.69 2.60 -0.26
CA VAL A 69 16.44 3.57 -1.07
C VAL A 69 17.84 3.71 -0.46
N GLY A 70 18.87 3.22 -1.17
CA GLY A 70 20.28 3.30 -0.75
C GLY A 70 20.96 1.97 -0.43
N GLY A 71 20.27 0.83 -0.59
CA GLY A 71 20.87 -0.49 -0.40
C GLY A 71 20.15 -1.54 -1.25
N LEU A 72 20.49 -1.62 -2.53
CA LEU A 72 20.24 -2.84 -3.28
C LEU A 72 21.36 -3.83 -2.94
N MET A 73 21.01 -5.12 -2.91
CA MET A 73 21.91 -6.25 -3.19
C MET A 73 22.59 -6.94 -1.99
N GLN A 74 21.82 -7.50 -1.05
CA GLN A 74 22.33 -8.64 -0.25
C GLN A 74 21.32 -9.74 0.08
N GLU A 75 20.00 -9.49 0.10
CA GLU A 75 19.04 -10.53 0.55
C GLU A 75 18.34 -11.31 -0.57
N LEU A 76 18.39 -10.86 -1.82
CA LEU A 76 17.78 -11.56 -2.97
C LEU A 76 18.71 -12.54 -3.70
N LEU A 77 19.94 -12.76 -3.20
CA LEU A 77 20.91 -13.72 -3.75
C LEU A 77 21.24 -14.89 -2.81
N LYS A 78 20.43 -15.11 -1.77
CA LYS A 78 20.54 -16.33 -0.95
C LYS A 78 19.59 -17.40 -1.49
N GLU A 79 19.96 -17.98 -2.63
CA GLU A 79 19.74 -19.40 -2.91
C GLU A 79 21.07 -20.13 -2.72
#